data_AF-A0A0A9XY56-F1
#
_entry.id   AF-A0A0A9XY56-F1
#
_cell.length_a   1.000
_cell.length_b   1.000
_cell.length_c   1.000
_cell.angle_alpha   90.00
_cell.angle_beta   90.00
_cell.angle_gamma   90.00
#
_symmetry.space_group_name_H-M   'P 1'
#
loop_
_entity.id
_entity.type
_entity.pdbx_description
1 polymer ?
#
loop_
_entity_poly.entity_id
_entity_poly.type
_entity_poly.pdbx_seq_one_letter_code
_entity_poly.pdbx_strand_id
1 'polypeptide(L)'
;MRIGALMGTSMSLKEVNLSDNAIDNDAAVCIAQYMSNAVTLSQVDLSCNEIAEQGAAALIEAVLHNAQLTSLILHGNPVSRVIQKKLGNMLDERLARNRVESGTVYAQHRARLRRSETDHRTSAAVGDL
;
A
#
# COMPACT_ATOMS: atom_id res chain seq x y z
N MET A 1 12.27 -5.50 -22.38
CA MET A 1 11.10 -4.59 -22.28
C MET A 1 11.47 -3.40 -21.39
N ARG A 2 11.16 -2.13 -21.73
CA ARG A 2 11.55 -0.93 -20.94
C ARG A 2 10.43 -0.39 -20.02
N ILE A 3 9.44 -1.20 -19.65
CA ILE A 3 8.27 -0.77 -18.85
C ILE A 3 8.68 -0.11 -17.52
N GLY A 4 9.65 -0.68 -16.80
CA GLY A 4 10.14 -0.06 -15.54
C GLY A 4 10.67 1.37 -15.71
N ALA A 5 11.25 1.69 -16.88
CA ALA A 5 11.73 3.04 -17.18
C ALA A 5 10.59 4.03 -17.50
N LEU A 6 9.48 3.55 -18.08
CA LEU A 6 8.28 4.37 -18.33
C LEU A 6 7.48 4.62 -17.05
N MET A 7 7.51 3.69 -16.10
CA MET A 7 6.88 3.87 -14.80
C MET A 7 7.67 4.86 -13.93
N GLY A 8 9.01 4.81 -13.97
CA GLY A 8 9.89 5.70 -13.21
C GLY A 8 9.70 7.21 -13.45
N THR A 9 9.08 7.62 -14.56
CA THR A 9 8.80 9.04 -14.85
C THR A 9 7.53 9.57 -14.19
N SER A 10 6.64 8.70 -13.72
CA SER A 10 5.36 9.09 -13.13
C SER A 10 5.29 8.68 -11.66
N MET A 11 5.69 9.58 -10.76
CA MET A 11 5.60 9.37 -9.30
C MET A 11 4.16 9.48 -8.74
N SER A 12 3.18 9.76 -9.59
CA SER A 12 1.79 10.04 -9.21
C SER A 12 0.80 8.91 -9.56
N LEU A 13 1.27 7.79 -10.10
CA LEU A 13 0.38 6.68 -10.45
C LEU A 13 -0.16 6.02 -9.18
N LYS A 14 -1.48 5.98 -9.05
CA LYS A 14 -2.17 5.29 -7.97
C LYS A 14 -2.46 3.83 -8.30
N GLU A 15 -2.77 3.56 -9.56
CA GLU A 15 -3.21 2.24 -10.01
C GLU A 15 -2.54 1.91 -11.33
N VAL A 16 -2.08 0.67 -11.46
CA VAL A 16 -1.42 0.14 -12.64
C VAL A 16 -2.06 -1.20 -12.98
N ASN A 17 -2.54 -1.33 -14.21
CA ASN A 17 -2.97 -2.61 -14.76
C ASN A 17 -2.04 -3.01 -15.89
N LEU A 18 -1.35 -4.13 -15.72
CA LEU A 18 -0.45 -4.78 -16.67
C LEU A 18 -0.83 -6.26 -16.83
N SER A 19 -2.09 -6.61 -16.58
CA SER A 19 -2.61 -7.96 -16.76
C SER A 19 -2.55 -8.39 -18.24
N ASP A 20 -2.44 -9.70 -18.46
CA ASP A 20 -2.44 -10.32 -19.81
C ASP A 20 -1.34 -9.75 -20.73
N ASN A 21 -0.11 -9.77 -20.22
CA ASN A 21 1.09 -9.36 -20.95
C ASN A 21 2.15 -10.47 -20.89
N ALA A 22 3.28 -10.25 -21.56
CA ALA A 22 4.44 -11.15 -21.50
C ALA A 22 5.48 -10.65 -20.47
N ILE A 23 5.05 -10.34 -19.24
CA ILE A 23 5.95 -9.90 -18.17
C ILE A 23 6.62 -11.13 -17.57
N ASP A 24 7.93 -11.22 -17.77
CA ASP A 24 8.80 -12.26 -17.21
C ASP A 24 9.39 -11.83 -15.84
N ASN A 25 10.26 -12.67 -15.29
CA ASN A 25 10.93 -12.39 -14.00
C ASN A 25 11.77 -11.10 -14.03
N ASP A 26 12.47 -10.83 -15.12
CA ASP A 26 13.34 -9.65 -15.24
C ASP A 26 12.52 -8.36 -15.28
N ALA A 27 11.43 -8.37 -16.06
CA ALA A 27 10.47 -7.28 -16.08
C ALA A 27 9.79 -7.10 -14.71
N ALA A 28 9.44 -8.19 -14.02
CA ALA A 28 8.89 -8.13 -12.67
C ALA A 28 9.86 -7.49 -11.66
N VAL A 29 11.17 -7.73 -11.77
CA VAL A 29 12.20 -7.07 -10.93
C VAL A 29 12.22 -5.56 -11.20
N CYS A 30 12.16 -5.14 -12.46
CA CYS A 30 12.07 -3.71 -12.79
C CYS A 30 10.80 -3.06 -12.23
N ILE A 31 9.66 -3.76 -12.28
CA ILE A 31 8.40 -3.29 -11.70
C ILE A 31 8.50 -3.21 -10.17
N ALA A 32 9.12 -4.20 -9.53
CA ALA A 32 9.36 -4.21 -8.08
C ALA A 32 10.20 -2.99 -7.65
N GLN A 33 11.26 -2.66 -8.38
CA GLN A 33 12.08 -1.47 -8.11
C GLN A 33 11.27 -0.17 -8.20
N TYR A 34 10.37 -0.05 -9.19
CA TYR A 34 9.47 1.09 -9.27
C TYR A 34 8.51 1.11 -8.08
N MET A 35 7.86 -0.02 -7.78
CA MET A 35 6.91 -0.15 -6.67
C MET A 35 7.53 0.28 -5.34
N SER A 36 8.76 -0.12 -5.02
CA SER A 36 9.45 0.26 -3.79
C SER A 36 9.61 1.78 -3.62
N ASN A 37 9.73 2.52 -4.71
CA ASN A 37 9.95 3.97 -4.70
C ASN A 37 8.65 4.78 -4.91
N ALA A 38 7.59 4.14 -5.38
CA ALA A 38 6.34 4.83 -5.70
C ALA A 38 5.54 5.17 -4.43
N VAL A 39 5.49 6.45 -4.07
CA VAL A 39 4.82 6.95 -2.86
C VAL A 39 3.30 7.12 -2.99
N THR A 40 2.75 6.99 -4.20
CA THR A 40 1.30 7.15 -4.46
C THR A 40 0.62 5.87 -4.93
N LEU A 41 1.40 4.85 -5.29
CA LEU A 41 0.90 3.62 -5.88
C LEU A 41 0.22 2.75 -4.82
N SER A 42 -1.07 2.49 -5.01
CA SER A 42 -1.89 1.69 -4.12
C SER A 42 -2.32 0.35 -4.74
N GLN A 43 -2.44 0.25 -6.06
CA GLN A 43 -2.91 -0.96 -6.73
C GLN A 43 -2.06 -1.35 -7.94
N VAL A 44 -1.72 -2.63 -8.05
CA VAL A 44 -1.00 -3.20 -9.19
C VAL A 44 -1.64 -4.53 -9.59
N ASP A 45 -2.06 -4.64 -10.85
CA ASP A 45 -2.51 -5.89 -11.45
C ASP A 45 -1.46 -6.41 -12.44
N LEU A 46 -0.92 -7.59 -12.16
CA LEU A 46 0.04 -8.33 -12.98
C LEU A 46 -0.49 -9.72 -13.31
N SER A 47 -1.81 -9.92 -13.26
CA SER A 47 -2.42 -11.22 -13.56
C SER A 47 -2.15 -11.69 -14.99
N CYS A 48 -2.18 -13.00 -15.22
CA CYS A 48 -1.98 -13.61 -16.55
C CYS A 48 -0.68 -13.15 -17.24
N ASN A 49 0.44 -13.29 -16.54
CA ASN A 49 1.78 -13.00 -17.07
C ASN A 49 2.71 -14.23 -16.89
N GLU A 50 3.99 -14.09 -17.18
CA GLU A 50 5.01 -15.15 -17.11
C GLU A 50 5.91 -15.03 -15.86
N ILE A 51 5.39 -14.43 -14.78
CA ILE A 51 6.16 -14.17 -13.56
C ILE A 51 6.26 -15.47 -12.75
N ALA A 52 7.47 -15.97 -12.56
CA ALA A 52 7.73 -17.14 -11.74
C ALA A 52 8.13 -16.76 -10.30
N GLU A 53 8.53 -17.76 -9.50
CA GLU A 53 8.94 -17.60 -8.11
C GLU A 53 9.99 -16.50 -7.90
N GLN A 54 10.96 -16.38 -8.81
CA GLN A 54 12.03 -15.37 -8.72
C GLN A 54 11.50 -13.94 -8.84
N GLY A 55 10.67 -13.66 -9.86
CA GLY A 55 10.05 -12.34 -10.01
C GLY A 55 9.06 -12.03 -8.89
N ALA A 56 8.30 -13.04 -8.44
CA ALA A 56 7.36 -12.88 -7.33
C ALA A 56 8.06 -12.56 -6.00
N ALA A 57 9.25 -13.11 -5.75
CA ALA A 57 10.04 -12.77 -4.56
C ALA A 57 10.44 -11.29 -4.54
N ALA A 58 10.89 -10.74 -5.67
CA ALA A 58 11.21 -9.32 -5.79
C ALA A 58 9.98 -8.44 -5.57
N LEU A 59 8.82 -8.83 -6.10
CA LEU A 59 7.56 -8.11 -5.88
C LEU A 59 7.12 -8.12 -4.40
N ILE A 60 7.34 -9.22 -3.68
CA ILE A 60 7.08 -9.31 -2.24
C ILE A 60 7.98 -8.35 -1.46
N GLU A 61 9.27 -8.29 -1.80
CA GLU A 61 10.19 -7.34 -1.19
C GLU A 61 9.74 -5.90 -1.43
N ALA A 62 9.31 -5.58 -2.65
CA ALA A 62 8.77 -4.27 -2.96
C ALA A 62 7.49 -3.93 -2.18
N VAL A 63 6.61 -4.91 -1.96
CA VAL A 63 5.42 -4.74 -1.11
C VAL A 63 5.83 -4.34 0.31
N LEU A 64 6.91 -4.90 0.88
CA LEU A 64 7.38 -4.52 2.22
C LEU A 64 7.81 -3.06 2.30
N HIS A 65 8.44 -2.54 1.23
CA HIS A 65 8.98 -1.17 1.20
C HIS A 65 7.94 -0.11 0.79
N ASN A 66 6.95 -0.45 -0.02
CA ASN A 66 5.89 0.47 -0.39
C ASN A 66 4.76 0.44 0.65
N ALA A 67 4.65 1.44 1.52
CA ALA A 67 3.62 1.50 2.55
C ALA A 67 2.19 1.80 2.03
N GLN A 68 2.05 2.36 0.83
CA GLN A 68 0.76 2.75 0.26
C GLN A 68 0.09 1.63 -0.54
N LEU A 69 0.86 0.65 -1.01
CA LEU A 69 0.35 -0.48 -1.78
C LEU A 69 -0.61 -1.32 -0.94
N THR A 70 -1.87 -1.43 -1.39
CA THR A 70 -2.93 -2.21 -0.75
C THR A 70 -3.39 -3.40 -1.58
N SER A 71 -3.05 -3.44 -2.87
CA SER A 71 -3.42 -4.53 -3.77
C SER A 71 -2.28 -4.87 -4.74
N LEU A 72 -1.91 -6.16 -4.80
CA LEU A 72 -1.04 -6.73 -5.81
C LEU A 72 -1.65 -8.06 -6.30
N ILE A 73 -2.01 -8.14 -7.57
CA ILE A 73 -2.68 -9.30 -8.16
C ILE A 73 -1.68 -10.06 -9.05
N LEU A 74 -1.48 -11.36 -8.75
CA LEU A 74 -0.58 -12.26 -9.49
C LEU A 74 -1.28 -13.53 -10.00
N HIS A 75 -2.62 -13.52 -10.08
CA HIS A 75 -3.37 -14.68 -10.60
C HIS A 75 -2.91 -15.06 -12.02
N GLY A 76 -2.98 -16.33 -12.42
CA GLY A 76 -2.61 -16.74 -13.78
C GLY A 76 -1.11 -16.65 -14.11
N ASN A 77 -0.24 -16.43 -13.12
CA ASN A 77 1.21 -16.52 -13.27
C ASN A 77 1.75 -17.87 -12.73
N PRO A 78 2.93 -18.34 -13.20
CA PRO A 78 3.60 -19.54 -12.68
C PRO A 78 4.20 -19.36 -11.28
N VAL A 79 3.39 -18.92 -10.32
CA VAL A 79 3.74 -18.68 -8.91
C VAL A 79 3.00 -19.69 -8.03
N SER A 80 3.70 -20.26 -7.06
CA SER A 80 3.16 -21.21 -6.10
C SER A 80 2.07 -20.58 -5.23
N ARG A 81 1.12 -21.42 -4.80
CA ARG A 81 0.07 -21.00 -3.85
C ARG A 81 0.64 -20.48 -2.54
N VAL A 82 1.84 -20.92 -2.14
CA VAL A 82 2.50 -20.47 -0.91
C VAL A 82 2.88 -19.00 -1.02
N ILE A 83 3.54 -18.60 -2.12
CA ILE A 83 3.87 -17.20 -2.38
C ILE A 83 2.61 -16.35 -2.52
N GLN A 84 1.61 -16.81 -3.28
CA GLN A 84 0.36 -16.07 -3.44
C GLN A 84 -0.35 -15.83 -2.10
N LYS A 85 -0.44 -16.85 -1.24
CA LYS A 85 -1.04 -16.73 0.10
C LYS A 85 -0.24 -15.80 1.01
N LYS A 86 1.10 -15.90 0.97
CA LYS A 86 1.97 -15.01 1.75
C LYS A 86 1.73 -13.55 1.38
N LEU A 87 1.69 -13.25 0.08
CA LEU A 87 1.40 -11.91 -0.42
C LEU A 87 0.02 -11.41 0.01
N GLY A 88 -1.01 -12.26 -0.11
CA GLY A 88 -2.38 -11.94 0.34
C GLY A 88 -2.42 -11.58 1.82
N ASN A 89 -1.84 -12.41 2.69
CA ASN A 89 -1.79 -12.16 4.13
C ASN A 89 -1.10 -10.82 4.46
N MET A 90 0.01 -10.51 3.80
CA MET A 90 0.76 -9.26 4.03
C MET A 90 -0.08 -8.02 3.69
N LEU A 91 -0.84 -8.07 2.59
CA LEU A 91 -1.71 -6.97 2.18
C LEU A 91 -2.97 -6.87 3.05
N ASP A 92 -3.54 -8.00 3.47
CA ASP A 92 -4.66 -8.03 4.41
C ASP A 92 -4.29 -7.42 5.77
N GLU A 93 -3.11 -7.77 6.31
CA GLU A 93 -2.56 -7.18 7.53
C GLU A 93 -2.36 -5.66 7.39
N ARG A 94 -1.91 -5.21 6.22
CA ARG A 94 -1.78 -3.77 5.94
C ARG A 94 -3.14 -3.08 5.87
N LEU A 95 -4.12 -3.65 5.18
CA LEU A 95 -5.48 -3.11 5.13
C LEU A 95 -6.10 -3.01 6.53
N ALA A 96 -5.87 -4.01 7.39
CA ALA A 96 -6.29 -3.98 8.78
C ALA A 96 -5.64 -2.82 9.56
N ARG A 97 -4.31 -2.63 9.40
CA ARG A 97 -3.60 -1.49 10.02
C ARG A 97 -4.13 -0.13 9.57
N ASN A 98 -4.34 0.06 8.26
CA ASN A 98 -4.85 1.32 7.71
C ASN A 98 -6.24 1.69 8.25
N ARG A 99 -7.11 0.69 8.49
CA ARG A 99 -8.43 0.90 9.11
C ARG A 99 -8.31 1.34 10.57
N VAL A 100 -7.39 0.75 11.33
CA VAL A 100 -7.18 1.10 12.75
C VAL A 100 -6.59 2.50 12.89
N GLU A 101 -5.56 2.84 12.11
CA GLU A 101 -4.91 4.16 12.13
C GLU A 101 -5.90 5.30 11.82
N SER A 102 -6.76 5.10 10.83
CA SER A 102 -7.82 6.07 10.49
C SER A 102 -8.79 6.30 11.65
N GLY A 103 -9.14 5.24 12.38
CA GLY A 103 -10.03 5.31 13.54
C GLY A 103 -9.39 5.95 14.78
N THR A 104 -8.13 5.62 15.08
CA THR A 104 -7.41 6.17 16.24
C THR A 104 -7.06 7.65 16.06
N VAL A 105 -6.63 8.07 14.87
CA VAL A 105 -6.38 9.49 14.57
C VAL A 105 -7.65 10.31 14.75
N TYR A 106 -8.80 9.82 14.27
CA TYR A 106 -10.09 10.49 14.45
C TYR A 106 -10.52 10.57 15.92
N ALA A 107 -10.36 9.47 16.66
CA ALA A 107 -10.67 9.43 18.09
C ALA A 107 -9.78 10.38 18.91
N GLN A 108 -8.48 10.43 18.62
CA GLN A 108 -7.52 11.34 19.28
C GLN A 108 -7.81 12.81 18.95
N HIS A 109 -8.12 13.13 17.69
CA HIS A 109 -8.49 14.49 17.29
C HIS A 109 -9.75 14.97 18.03
N ARG A 110 -10.81 14.14 18.11
CA ARG A 110 -12.03 14.48 18.87
C ARG A 110 -11.79 14.60 20.37
N ALA A 111 -10.92 13.77 20.95
CA ALA A 111 -10.58 13.86 22.37
C ALA A 111 -9.83 15.16 22.69
N ARG A 112 -8.96 15.65 21.79
CA ARG A 112 -8.28 16.94 21.92
C ARG A 112 -9.26 18.12 21.87
N LEU A 113 -10.21 18.09 20.92
CA LEU A 113 -11.24 19.12 20.81
C LEU A 113 -12.09 19.21 22.10
N ARG A 114 -12.51 18.06 22.64
CA ARG A 114 -13.29 18.03 23.89
C ARG A 114 -12.54 18.58 25.10
N ARG A 115 -11.23 18.34 25.22
CA ARG A 115 -10.41 18.91 26.32
C ARG A 115 -10.29 20.43 26.21
N SER A 116 -10.08 20.94 25.00
CA SER A 116 -10.03 22.39 24.74
C SER A 116 -11.34 23.10 25.10
N GLU A 117 -12.49 22.47 24.85
CA GLU A 117 -13.81 23.02 25.19
C GLU A 117 -14.10 22.99 26.71
N THR A 118 -13.62 21.97 27.43
CA THR A 118 -13.78 21.90 28.89
C THR A 118 -12.91 22.92 29.62
N ASP A 119 -11.71 23.20 29.13
CA ASP A 119 -10.78 24.16 29.73
C ASP A 119 -11.29 25.61 29.60
N HIS A 120 -12.05 25.93 28.55
CA HIS A 120 -12.68 27.24 28.39
C HIS A 120 -13.93 27.43 29.27
N ARG A 121 -14.64 26.35 29.62
CA ARG A 121 -15.80 26.42 30.52
C ARG A 121 -15.41 26.54 31.99
N THR A 122 -14.31 25.94 32.41
CA THR A 122 -13.82 26.06 33.80
C THR A 122 -13.21 27.43 34.09
N SER A 123 -12.59 28.10 33.10
CA SER A 123 -12.09 29.47 33.25
C SER A 123 -13.20 30.52 33.45
N ALA A 124 -14.42 30.26 32.98
CA ALA A 124 -15.54 31.20 33.10
C ALA A 124 -16.29 31.10 34.45
N ALA A 125 -16.05 30.05 35.23
CA ALA A 125 -16.78 29.79 36.49
C ALA A 125 -16.06 30.30 37.75
N VAL A 126 -14.89 30.93 37.63
CA VAL A 126 -14.08 31.42 38.78
C VAL A 126 -14.19 32.95 38.96
N GLY A 127 -15.05 33.62 38.19
CA GLY A 127 -15.16 35.09 38.17
C GLY A 127 -16.25 35.71 39.06
N ASP A 128 -17.19 34.91 39.59
CA ASP A 128 -18.35 35.41 40.33
C ASP A 128 -18.38 34.87 41.78
N LEU A 129 -17.51 35.39 42.64
CA LEU A 129 -17.65 35.35 44.11
C LEU A 129 -17.17 36.66 44.73
#